data_AF-A0A920LB89-F1
#
_entry.id   AF-A0A920LB89-F1
#
_cell.length_a   1.000
_cell.length_b   1.000
_cell.length_c   1.000
_cell.angle_alpha   90.00
_cell.angle_beta   90.00
_cell.angle_gamma   90.00
#
_symmetry.space_group_name_H-M   'P 1'
#
loop_
_entity.id
_entity.type
_entity.pdbx_description
1 polymer ?
#
loop_
_entity_poly.entity_id
_entity_poly.type
_entity_poly.pdbx_seq_one_letter_code
_entity_poly.pdbx_strand_id
1 'polypeptide(L)'
;MIGAYLEKQLERNFIKTTGLKATGLIEDVDISGTSELIRQNSDEEFSISAKLNQNFSLSYQRSFSLGSAYKNKVGVEYKLNPNVSLIGNVDETGKVHMKFRVRRVY
;
A
#
# COMPACT_ATOMS: atom_id res chain seq x y z
N MET A 1 -7.27 -2.15 -19.29
CA MET A 1 -8.66 -2.33 -18.83
C MET A 1 -8.85 -3.51 -17.88
N ILE A 2 -8.16 -4.65 -18.05
CA ILE A 2 -8.30 -5.83 -17.15
C ILE A 2 -7.74 -5.57 -15.73
N GLY A 3 -6.58 -4.91 -15.60
CA GLY A 3 -5.95 -4.61 -14.30
C GLY A 3 -6.86 -3.83 -13.34
N ALA A 4 -7.37 -2.68 -13.78
CA ALA A 4 -8.29 -1.86 -12.97
C ALA A 4 -9.59 -2.57 -12.53
N TYR A 5 -10.07 -3.55 -13.31
CA TYR A 5 -11.19 -4.39 -12.90
C TYR A 5 -10.78 -5.38 -11.82
N LEU A 6 -9.61 -6.02 -11.96
CA LEU A 6 -9.06 -6.94 -10.97
C LEU A 6 -8.78 -6.22 -9.63
N GLU A 7 -8.22 -5.01 -9.67
CA GLU A 7 -7.98 -4.14 -8.50
C GLU A 7 -9.27 -3.96 -7.69
N LYS A 8 -10.32 -3.46 -8.33
CA LYS A 8 -11.63 -3.25 -7.68
C LYS A 8 -12.23 -4.53 -7.13
N GLN A 9 -12.03 -5.67 -7.80
CA GLN A 9 -12.53 -6.96 -7.31
C GLN A 9 -11.73 -7.44 -6.10
N LEU A 10 -10.41 -7.26 -6.09
CA LEU A 10 -9.58 -7.61 -4.95
C LEU A 10 -9.89 -6.74 -3.73
N GLU A 11 -10.05 -5.42 -3.91
CA GLU A 11 -10.43 -4.51 -2.83
C GLU A 11 -11.77 -4.91 -2.20
N ARG A 12 -12.78 -5.16 -3.04
CA ARG A 12 -14.12 -5.60 -2.59
C ARG A 12 -14.05 -6.94 -1.86
N ASN A 13 -13.31 -7.90 -2.39
CA ASN A 13 -13.17 -9.21 -1.77
C ASN A 13 -12.39 -9.14 -0.46
N PHE A 14 -11.32 -8.37 -0.39
CA PHE A 14 -10.57 -8.17 0.84
C PHE A 14 -11.46 -7.61 1.96
N ILE A 15 -12.23 -6.56 1.66
CA ILE A 15 -13.17 -5.97 2.61
C ILE A 15 -14.25 -6.98 3.05
N LYS A 16 -14.84 -7.72 2.12
CA LYS A 16 -15.91 -8.69 2.40
C LYS A 16 -15.41 -9.90 3.19
N THR A 17 -14.29 -10.47 2.79
CA THR A 17 -13.76 -11.73 3.35
C THR A 17 -13.11 -11.52 4.71
N THR A 18 -12.42 -10.40 4.93
CA THR A 18 -11.74 -10.15 6.20
C THR A 18 -12.67 -9.66 7.30
N GLY A 19 -13.83 -9.09 6.95
CA GLY A 19 -14.78 -8.51 7.92
C GLY A 19 -14.25 -7.28 8.65
N LEU A 20 -13.00 -6.85 8.40
CA LEU A 20 -12.32 -5.77 9.13
C LEU A 20 -13.04 -4.42 8.99
N LYS A 21 -13.75 -4.21 7.89
CA LYS A 21 -14.55 -2.99 7.68
C LYS A 21 -15.81 -2.99 8.55
N ALA A 22 -16.42 -4.16 8.76
CA ALA A 22 -17.59 -4.30 9.61
C ALA A 22 -17.24 -4.16 11.10
N THR A 23 -16.00 -4.51 11.49
CA THR A 23 -15.49 -4.33 12.85
C THR A 23 -14.93 -2.92 13.11
N GLY A 24 -14.86 -2.06 12.09
CA GLY A 24 -14.28 -0.72 12.20
C GLY A 24 -12.75 -0.70 12.34
N LEU A 25 -12.07 -1.82 12.07
CA LEU A 25 -10.60 -1.93 12.13
C LEU A 25 -9.93 -1.36 10.88
N ILE A 26 -10.67 -1.25 9.77
CA ILE A 26 -10.18 -0.65 8.53
C ILE A 26 -11.25 0.27 7.92
N GLU A 27 -10.87 1.48 7.53
CA GLU A 27 -11.73 2.41 6.80
C GLU A 27 -11.74 2.07 5.31
N ASP A 28 -10.55 1.82 4.74
CA ASP A 28 -10.38 1.68 3.30
C ASP A 28 -9.20 0.82 2.88
N VAL A 29 -9.26 0.28 1.67
CA VAL A 29 -8.21 -0.52 1.03
C VAL A 29 -8.09 -0.10 -0.43
N ASP A 30 -6.88 0.22 -0.84
CA ASP A 30 -6.49 0.53 -2.22
C ASP A 30 -5.52 -0.56 -2.70
N ILE A 31 -5.79 -1.13 -3.87
CA ILE A 31 -4.92 -2.11 -4.51
C ILE A 31 -4.58 -1.61 -5.91
N SER A 32 -3.31 -1.59 -6.24
CA SER A 32 -2.84 -1.14 -7.56
C SER A 32 -1.71 -2.02 -8.10
N GLY A 33 -1.46 -1.92 -9.41
CA GLY A 33 -0.38 -2.65 -10.06
C GLY A 33 -0.68 -4.13 -10.27
N THR A 34 -1.96 -4.52 -10.33
CA THR A 34 -2.34 -5.93 -10.58
C THR A 34 -2.04 -6.38 -12.01
N SER A 35 -1.73 -5.45 -12.91
CA SER A 35 -1.26 -5.74 -14.27
C SER A 35 -0.06 -6.69 -14.25
N GLU A 36 0.84 -6.54 -13.27
CA GLU A 36 2.02 -7.38 -13.07
C GLU A 36 1.70 -8.82 -12.69
N LEU A 37 0.59 -9.06 -11.97
CA LEU A 37 0.15 -10.42 -11.63
C LEU A 37 -0.23 -11.22 -12.88
N ILE A 38 -0.66 -10.54 -13.95
CA ILE A 38 -1.11 -11.16 -15.20
C ILE A 38 0.00 -11.08 -16.27
N ARG A 39 0.86 -10.06 -16.24
CA ARG A 39 1.91 -9.81 -17.24
C ARG A 39 3.25 -9.51 -16.54
N GLN A 40 4.16 -10.48 -16.52
CA GLN A 40 5.42 -10.44 -15.76
C GLN A 40 6.55 -9.57 -16.38
N ASN A 41 6.24 -8.42 -16.99
CA ASN A 41 7.26 -7.58 -17.66
C ASN A 41 6.88 -6.08 -17.69
N SER A 42 5.97 -5.61 -16.83
CA SER A 42 5.77 -4.17 -16.72
C SER A 42 6.69 -3.60 -15.64
N ASP A 43 7.07 -2.33 -15.77
CA ASP A 43 7.82 -1.63 -14.72
C ASP A 43 6.91 -1.19 -13.55
N GLU A 44 5.62 -1.61 -13.56
CA GLU A 44 4.67 -1.31 -12.50
C GLU A 44 4.99 -2.13 -11.23
N GLU A 45 4.67 -1.60 -10.06
CA GLU A 45 4.83 -2.32 -8.79
C GLU A 45 3.45 -2.62 -8.22
N PHE A 46 3.23 -3.85 -7.77
CA PHE A 46 2.01 -4.22 -7.09
C PHE A 46 2.01 -3.61 -5.69
N SER A 47 0.91 -2.97 -5.30
CA SER A 47 0.80 -2.37 -3.97
C SER A 47 -0.58 -2.58 -3.35
N ILE A 48 -0.58 -2.69 -2.03
CA ILE A 48 -1.78 -2.74 -1.18
C ILE A 48 -1.61 -1.68 -0.11
N SER A 49 -2.55 -0.75 -0.03
CA SER A 49 -2.60 0.26 1.02
C SER A 49 -3.88 0.10 1.83
N ALA A 50 -3.75 0.03 3.15
CA ALA A 50 -4.85 -0.15 4.09
C ALA A 50 -4.92 1.06 5.03
N LYS A 51 -6.02 1.79 5.01
CA LYS A 51 -6.27 2.90 5.92
C LYS A 51 -7.02 2.39 7.14
N LEU A 52 -6.37 2.35 8.30
CA LEU A 52 -7.03 1.89 9.53
C LEU A 52 -7.90 2.99 10.12
N ASN A 53 -7.41 4.22 10.11
CA ASN A 53 -8.15 5.42 10.49
C ASN A 53 -7.58 6.66 9.79
N GLN A 54 -8.08 7.85 10.12
CA GLN A 54 -7.59 9.12 9.54
C GLN A 54 -6.09 9.36 9.70
N ASN A 55 -5.48 8.85 10.77
CA ASN A 55 -4.09 9.08 11.12
C ASN A 55 -3.17 7.91 10.75
N PHE A 56 -3.68 6.68 10.63
CA PHE A 56 -2.85 5.48 10.51
C PHE A 56 -3.14 4.72 9.22
N SER A 57 -2.08 4.41 8.48
CA SER A 57 -2.14 3.62 7.26
C SER A 57 -1.01 2.59 7.22
N LEU A 58 -1.32 1.42 6.67
CA LEU A 58 -0.37 0.35 6.38
C LEU A 58 -0.21 0.24 4.86
N SER A 59 0.97 -0.12 4.41
CA SER A 59 1.24 -0.33 2.99
C SER A 59 2.14 -1.54 2.78
N TYR A 60 1.86 -2.32 1.75
CA TYR A 60 2.73 -3.36 1.24
C TYR A 60 2.98 -3.12 -0.24
N GLN A 61 4.23 -3.28 -0.67
CA GLN A 61 4.64 -3.09 -2.05
C GLN A 61 5.55 -4.22 -2.50
N ARG A 62 5.32 -4.72 -3.71
CA ARG A 62 6.06 -5.82 -4.32
C ARG A 62 6.35 -5.52 -5.78
N SER A 63 7.63 -5.61 -6.16
CA SER A 63 8.05 -5.60 -7.56
C SER A 63 8.17 -7.03 -8.08
N PHE A 64 7.71 -7.29 -9.30
CA PHE A 64 7.86 -8.58 -9.98
C PHE A 64 8.94 -8.57 -11.07
N SER A 65 9.63 -7.44 -11.26
CA SER A 65 10.69 -7.30 -12.26
C SER A 65 11.94 -8.13 -11.91
N LEU A 66 12.50 -8.81 -12.91
CA LEU A 66 13.71 -9.67 -12.77
C LEU A 66 14.94 -8.90 -12.24
N GLY A 67 15.03 -7.59 -12.50
CA GLY A 67 16.12 -6.72 -12.03
C GLY A 67 15.86 -6.00 -10.70
N SER A 68 14.61 -6.04 -10.20
CA SER A 68 14.21 -5.41 -8.92
C SER A 68 13.48 -6.36 -7.98
N ALA A 69 13.73 -7.67 -8.12
CA ALA A 69 13.15 -8.74 -7.29
C ALA A 69 13.29 -8.53 -5.78
N TYR A 70 14.15 -7.58 -5.39
CA TYR A 70 14.52 -7.24 -4.03
C TYR A 70 13.83 -5.98 -3.43
N LYS A 71 12.71 -5.52 -4.02
CA LYS A 71 12.02 -4.28 -3.59
C LYS A 71 10.75 -4.52 -2.76
N ASN A 72 10.62 -5.68 -2.11
CA ASN A 72 9.50 -5.90 -1.21
C ASN A 72 9.61 -4.94 -0.02
N LYS A 73 8.55 -4.19 0.24
CA LYS A 73 8.50 -3.21 1.33
C LYS A 73 7.21 -3.33 2.09
N VAL A 74 7.34 -3.31 3.42
CA VAL A 74 6.21 -3.10 4.33
C VAL A 74 6.38 -1.73 4.94
N GLY A 75 5.32 -0.95 4.98
CA GLY A 75 5.32 0.42 5.45
C GLY A 75 4.16 0.73 6.38
N VAL A 76 4.37 1.74 7.20
CA VAL A 76 3.38 2.37 8.06
C VAL A 76 3.52 3.88 7.92
N GLU A 77 2.39 4.57 7.82
CA GLU A 77 2.32 6.02 7.90
C GLU A 77 1.45 6.42 9.09
N TYR A 78 1.98 7.30 9.93
CA TYR A 78 1.26 7.97 11.00
C TYR A 78 1.21 9.48 10.74
N LYS A 79 0.01 10.02 10.55
CA LYS A 79 -0.24 11.44 10.34
C LYS A 79 -0.44 12.12 11.68
N LEU A 80 0.49 12.99 12.05
CA LEU A 80 0.41 13.83 13.24
C LEU A 80 -0.67 14.91 13.04
N ASN A 81 -0.75 15.46 11.83
CA ASN A 81 -1.79 16.39 11.40
C ASN A 81 -1.89 16.37 9.85
N PRO A 82 -2.85 17.06 9.22
CA PRO A 82 -3.01 17.04 7.76
C PRO A 82 -1.77 17.49 6.96
N ASN A 83 -0.86 18.23 7.60
CA ASN A 83 0.35 18.76 6.99
C ASN A 83 1.59 17.95 7.33
N VAL A 84 1.54 17.07 8.31
CA VAL A 84 2.71 16.40 8.89
C VAL A 84 2.45 14.91 9.09
N SER A 85 3.32 14.08 8.50
CA SER A 85 3.30 12.63 8.70
C SER A 85 4.69 12.03 8.88
N LEU A 86 4.73 10.95 9.67
CA LEU A 86 5.89 10.10 9.86
C LEU A 86 5.64 8.79 9.11
N ILE A 87 6.61 8.37 8.32
CA ILE A 87 6.54 7.19 7.48
C ILE A 87 7.71 6.28 7.86
N GLY A 88 7.42 5.05 8.23
CA GLY A 88 8.41 4.02 8.47
C GLY A 88 8.21 2.89 7.46
N ASN A 89 9.29 2.39 6.85
CA ASN A 89 9.22 1.20 6.01
C ASN A 89 10.39 0.27 6.28
N VAL A 90 10.17 -1.01 6.06
CA VAL A 90 11.17 -2.07 6.17
C VAL A 90 11.28 -2.72 4.82
N ASP A 91 12.50 -2.82 4.30
CA ASP A 91 12.76 -3.64 3.12
C ASP A 91 12.95 -5.11 3.51
N GLU A 92 12.95 -5.97 2.52
CA GLU A 92 13.19 -7.41 2.66
C GLU A 92 14.52 -7.82 3.29
N THR A 93 15.53 -6.95 3.35
CA THR A 93 16.78 -7.23 4.09
C THR A 93 16.62 -6.95 5.59
N GLY A 94 15.45 -6.47 6.01
CA GLY A 94 15.16 -6.03 7.37
C GLY A 94 15.64 -4.61 7.65
N LYS A 95 16.11 -3.87 6.63
CA LYS A 95 16.58 -2.51 6.82
C LYS A 95 15.41 -1.57 6.98
N VAL A 96 15.43 -0.83 8.09
CA VAL A 96 14.41 0.16 8.44
C VAL A 96 14.77 1.51 7.82
N HIS A 97 13.78 2.14 7.20
CA HIS A 97 13.85 3.50 6.69
C HIS A 97 12.76 4.35 7.34
N MET A 98 13.14 5.54 7.80
CA MET A 98 12.21 6.51 8.40
C MET A 98 12.25 7.82 7.61
N LYS A 99 11.07 8.39 7.34
CA LYS A 99 10.89 9.64 6.61
C LYS A 99 9.85 10.52 7.31
N PHE A 100 10.18 11.80 7.44
CA PHE A 100 9.24 12.82 7.88
C PHE A 100 8.74 13.62 6.68
N ARG A 101 7.43 13.76 6.53
CA ARG A 101 6.78 14.48 5.44
C ARG A 101 6.08 15.72 6.00
N VAL A 102 6.42 16.89 5.47
CA VAL A 102 5.78 18.17 5.81
C VAL A 102 5.26 18.83 4.53
N ARG A 103 3.97 19.20 4.51
CA ARG A 103 3.35 19.99 3.45
C ARG A 103 3.19 21.43 3.90
N ARG A 104 3.85 22.36 3.20
CA ARG A 104 3.59 23.79 3.35
C ARG A 104 2.37 24.18 2.52
N VAL A 105 1.43 24.87 3.15
CA VAL A 105 0.35 25.57 2.46
C VAL A 105 0.81 27.01 2.33
N TYR A 106 0.87 27.52 1.10
CA TYR A 106 1.17 28.93 0.80
C TYR A 106 -0.13 29.65 0.46
#